data_AF-A0A847T825-F1
#
_entry.id   AF-A0A847T825-F1
#
_cell.length_a   1.000
_cell.length_b   1.000
_cell.length_c   1.000
_cell.angle_alpha   90.00
_cell.angle_beta   90.00
_cell.angle_gamma   90.00
#
_symmetry.space_group_name_H-M   'P 1'
#
loop_
_entity.id
_entity.type
_entity.pdbx_description
1 polymer ?
#
loop_
_entity_poly.entity_id
_entity_poly.type
_entity_poly.pdbx_seq_one_letter_code
_entity_poly.pdbx_strand_id
1 'polypeptide(L)'
;MTKTYKVSYKTYFNDRLKQVSFHGKLTYPLYVQVTFDRKTIFFKSYYFELFSKPRYFLSVAGLTGGPSIEDIVKKENTLIDFIVDKNLPDFSLDLFKQEYAYYSKDLCDVTEEGFIDYMYVFFQDKGMPAFAVMVQQGSRFRIVYDVVRDMKRAFNKPLYDELVENSFYYAPPYLPLYGFMQQTKKWPMLSLTVLEWEDEKTKAQFADYVQKYYPNIDLKEVMEQVNKWLDHLRKEAK
;
A
#
# COMPACT_ATOMS: atom_id res chain seq x y z
N MET A 1 -0.05 26.96 33.16
CA MET A 1 -1.16 26.51 32.30
C MET A 1 -0.60 26.30 30.90
N THR A 2 -0.40 25.05 30.51
CA THR A 2 0.03 24.67 29.16
C THR A 2 -1.09 25.05 28.19
N LYS A 3 -0.83 25.96 27.25
CA LYS A 3 -1.78 26.24 26.18
C LYS A 3 -1.95 24.95 25.39
N THR A 4 -3.15 24.37 25.38
CA THR A 4 -3.48 23.28 24.46
C THR A 4 -3.51 23.88 23.06
N TYR A 5 -2.41 23.78 22.33
CA TYR A 5 -2.31 24.30 20.97
C TYR A 5 -3.26 23.49 20.08
N LYS A 6 -4.24 24.17 19.47
CA LYS A 6 -5.25 23.52 18.63
C LYS A 6 -4.66 23.27 17.24
N VAL A 7 -4.37 22.00 16.94
CA VAL A 7 -4.11 21.56 15.55
C VAL A 7 -5.44 21.63 14.80
N SER A 8 -5.43 22.16 13.57
CA SER A 8 -6.57 22.10 12.66
C SER A 8 -6.13 21.61 11.30
N TYR A 9 -6.99 20.84 10.63
CA TYR A 9 -6.69 20.33 9.30
C TYR A 9 -7.92 20.30 8.42
N LYS A 10 -7.70 20.23 7.11
CA LYS A 10 -8.74 19.93 6.13
C LYS A 10 -8.17 19.21 4.92
N THR A 11 -8.97 18.30 4.38
CA THR A 11 -8.72 17.64 3.10
C THR A 11 -9.56 18.35 2.04
N TYR A 12 -8.96 18.78 0.93
CA TYR A 12 -9.63 19.63 -0.06
C TYR A 12 -9.11 19.36 -1.47
N PHE A 13 -9.95 19.64 -2.47
CA PHE A 13 -9.55 19.63 -3.88
C PHE A 13 -8.77 20.89 -4.22
N ASN A 14 -7.58 20.73 -4.82
CA ASN A 14 -6.77 21.86 -5.26
C ASN A 14 -7.16 22.29 -6.69
N ASP A 15 -8.18 23.14 -6.78
CA ASP A 15 -8.75 23.69 -8.03
C ASP A 15 -7.81 24.60 -8.82
N ARG A 16 -6.68 25.02 -8.23
CA ARG A 16 -5.63 25.80 -8.90
C ARG A 16 -4.74 24.94 -9.81
N LEU A 17 -4.78 23.62 -9.65
CA LEU A 17 -4.00 22.68 -10.45
C LEU A 17 -4.83 22.15 -11.62
N LYS A 18 -4.15 21.56 -12.61
CA LYS A 18 -4.84 20.88 -13.72
C LYS A 18 -5.67 19.71 -13.18
N GLN A 19 -6.82 19.51 -13.80
CA GLN A 19 -7.63 18.32 -13.55
C GLN A 19 -6.84 17.06 -13.90
N VAL A 20 -7.08 16.01 -13.12
CA VAL A 20 -6.53 14.67 -13.28
C VAL A 20 -7.68 13.68 -13.43
N SER A 21 -7.44 12.59 -14.14
CA SER A 21 -8.39 11.48 -14.22
C SER A 21 -8.30 10.66 -12.94
N PHE A 22 -9.41 10.55 -12.23
CA PHE A 22 -9.60 9.58 -11.17
C PHE A 22 -10.60 8.55 -11.69
N HIS A 23 -10.07 7.42 -12.18
CA HIS A 23 -10.90 6.32 -12.68
C HIS A 23 -11.90 6.72 -13.78
N GLY A 24 -11.46 7.57 -14.71
CA GLY A 24 -12.28 8.04 -15.84
C GLY A 24 -13.16 9.26 -15.53
N LYS A 25 -13.18 9.72 -14.27
CA LYS A 25 -13.82 10.98 -13.89
C LYS A 25 -12.77 12.07 -13.74
N LEU A 26 -12.96 13.19 -14.42
CA LEU A 26 -12.11 14.37 -14.23
C LEU A 26 -12.38 14.97 -12.85
N THR A 27 -11.31 15.15 -12.08
CA THR A 27 -11.34 15.79 -10.76
C THR A 27 -10.06 16.60 -10.55
N TYR A 28 -9.98 17.35 -9.45
CA TYR A 28 -8.75 18.01 -9.05
C TYR A 28 -7.95 17.12 -8.07
N PRO A 29 -6.62 17.27 -8.01
CA PRO A 29 -5.81 16.58 -7.01
C PRO A 29 -6.29 16.89 -5.58
N LEU A 30 -6.32 15.86 -4.73
CA LEU A 30 -6.65 16.01 -3.32
C LEU A 30 -5.42 16.44 -2.52
N TYR A 31 -5.56 17.48 -1.71
CA TYR A 31 -4.53 18.05 -0.85
C TYR A 31 -4.99 18.06 0.59
N VAL A 32 -4.02 18.03 1.49
CA VAL A 32 -4.22 18.18 2.93
C VAL A 32 -3.57 19.49 3.37
N GLN A 33 -4.31 20.28 4.13
CA GLN A 33 -3.82 21.44 4.84
C GLN A 33 -3.77 21.11 6.33
N VAL A 34 -2.63 21.34 6.99
CA VAL A 34 -2.48 21.21 8.45
C VAL A 34 -1.95 22.52 9.01
N THR A 35 -2.60 23.02 10.06
CA THR A 35 -2.26 24.27 10.75
C THR A 35 -1.91 23.97 12.20
N PHE A 36 -0.75 24.44 12.64
CA PHE A 36 -0.32 24.40 14.04
C PHE A 36 0.42 25.70 14.39
N ASP A 37 0.04 26.31 15.49
CA ASP A 37 0.61 27.58 15.98
C ASP A 37 0.75 28.66 14.89
N ARG A 38 -0.36 28.91 14.16
CA ARG A 38 -0.47 29.86 13.03
C ARG A 38 0.42 29.56 11.81
N LYS A 39 1.19 28.48 11.83
CA LYS A 39 1.93 27.98 10.68
C LYS A 39 1.10 26.92 9.97
N THR A 40 1.09 26.98 8.65
CA THR A 40 0.30 26.08 7.81
C THR A 40 1.21 25.39 6.80
N ILE A 41 1.03 24.08 6.65
CA ILE A 41 1.64 23.29 5.58
C ILE A 41 0.56 22.75 4.67
N PHE A 42 0.93 22.53 3.42
CA PHE A 42 0.10 21.96 2.37
C PHE A 42 0.87 20.84 1.69
N PHE A 43 0.23 19.70 1.47
CA PHE A 43 0.83 18.60 0.74
C PHE A 43 -0.24 17.80 0.01
N LYS A 44 0.17 17.06 -1.01
CA LYS A 44 -0.73 16.20 -1.78
C LYS A 44 -1.03 14.94 -0.97
N SER A 45 -2.29 14.50 -1.01
CA SER A 45 -2.74 13.29 -0.31
C SER A 45 -2.05 12.04 -0.89
N TYR A 46 -1.38 11.27 -0.03
CA TYR A 46 -0.75 10.00 -0.43
C TYR A 46 -1.80 9.00 -0.90
N TYR A 47 -2.92 8.88 -0.18
CA TYR A 47 -3.97 7.93 -0.54
C TYR A 47 -4.62 8.31 -1.87
N PHE A 48 -4.78 9.59 -2.17
CA PHE A 48 -5.25 10.02 -3.48
C PHE A 48 -4.31 9.58 -4.60
N GLU A 49 -3.00 9.75 -4.44
CA GLU A 49 -2.02 9.27 -5.43
C GLU A 49 -2.05 7.75 -5.60
N LEU A 50 -2.04 7.02 -4.48
CA LEU A 50 -2.09 5.57 -4.44
C LEU A 50 -3.31 5.04 -5.21
N PHE A 51 -4.50 5.48 -4.79
CA PHE A 51 -5.76 4.97 -5.31
C PHE A 51 -6.18 5.61 -6.63
N SER A 52 -5.44 6.61 -7.15
CA SER A 52 -5.61 7.08 -8.53
C SER A 52 -4.93 6.16 -9.55
N LYS A 53 -4.04 5.26 -9.12
CA LYS A 53 -3.30 4.39 -10.05
C LYS A 53 -4.30 3.50 -10.82
N PRO A 54 -4.14 3.34 -12.15
CA PRO A 54 -5.10 2.60 -12.99
C PRO A 54 -5.41 1.18 -12.48
N ARG A 55 -4.46 0.52 -11.83
CA ARG A 55 -4.61 -0.84 -11.30
C ARG A 55 -5.66 -0.98 -10.19
N TYR A 56 -6.02 0.09 -9.47
CA TYR A 56 -7.09 0.06 -8.45
C TYR A 56 -8.49 0.24 -9.05
N PHE A 57 -8.58 0.51 -10.35
CA PHE A 57 -9.83 0.49 -11.09
C PHE A 57 -10.06 -0.88 -11.70
N LEU A 58 -11.01 -1.63 -11.15
CA LEU A 58 -11.43 -2.89 -11.75
C LEU A 58 -12.54 -2.63 -12.77
N SER A 59 -12.34 -3.18 -13.95
CA SER A 59 -13.38 -3.42 -14.94
C SER A 59 -13.28 -4.89 -15.35
N VAL A 60 -13.99 -5.75 -14.61
CA VAL A 60 -14.03 -7.20 -14.85
C VAL A 60 -15.45 -7.70 -14.66
N ALA A 61 -15.93 -8.51 -15.60
CA ALA A 61 -17.24 -9.18 -15.53
C ALA A 61 -18.44 -8.24 -15.27
N GLY A 62 -18.42 -7.02 -15.83
CA GLY A 62 -19.51 -6.04 -15.69
C GLY A 62 -19.46 -5.20 -14.41
N LEU A 63 -18.60 -5.54 -13.44
CA LEU A 63 -18.32 -4.67 -12.30
C LEU A 63 -17.28 -3.63 -12.72
N THR A 64 -17.65 -2.36 -12.58
CA THR A 64 -16.78 -1.22 -12.88
C THR A 64 -16.73 -0.32 -11.65
N GLY A 65 -15.54 -0.11 -11.11
CA GLY A 65 -15.37 0.81 -10.00
C GLY A 65 -13.96 0.78 -9.42
N GLY A 66 -13.79 1.51 -8.33
CA GLY A 66 -12.55 1.58 -7.56
C GLY A 66 -12.82 2.34 -6.26
N PRO A 67 -11.77 2.65 -5.49
CA PRO A 67 -11.87 3.50 -4.30
C PRO A 67 -12.65 4.78 -4.58
N SER A 68 -13.53 5.20 -3.67
CA SER A 68 -14.21 6.49 -3.76
C SER A 68 -13.35 7.62 -3.17
N ILE A 69 -13.62 8.87 -3.55
CA ILE A 69 -12.90 10.00 -2.96
C ILE A 69 -13.30 10.18 -1.49
N GLU A 70 -14.54 9.84 -1.14
CA GLU A 70 -15.05 9.84 0.22
C GLU A 70 -14.28 8.86 1.11
N ASP A 71 -13.98 7.66 0.62
CA ASP A 71 -13.15 6.67 1.33
C ASP A 71 -11.73 7.17 1.54
N ILE A 72 -11.16 7.84 0.53
CA ILE A 72 -9.82 8.45 0.59
C ILE A 72 -9.79 9.55 1.65
N VAL A 73 -10.76 10.47 1.64
CA VAL A 73 -10.87 11.57 2.63
C VAL A 73 -11.02 11.00 4.03
N LYS A 74 -11.84 9.96 4.21
CA LYS A 74 -11.98 9.29 5.51
C LYS A 74 -10.64 8.72 5.99
N LYS A 75 -9.89 8.04 5.11
CA LYS A 75 -8.60 7.44 5.45
C LYS A 75 -7.53 8.49 5.75
N GLU A 76 -7.52 9.62 5.03
CA GLU A 76 -6.67 10.78 5.34
C GLU A 76 -6.98 11.33 6.73
N ASN A 77 -8.25 11.62 7.03
CA ASN A 77 -8.64 12.19 8.32
C ASN A 77 -8.28 11.26 9.49
N THR A 78 -8.57 9.96 9.37
CA THR A 78 -8.19 8.97 10.40
C THR A 78 -6.68 8.95 10.65
N LEU A 79 -5.86 9.04 9.60
CA LEU A 79 -4.41 9.09 9.75
C LEU A 79 -3.95 10.37 10.44
N ILE A 80 -4.50 11.52 10.03
CA ILE A 80 -4.15 12.82 10.60
C ILE A 80 -4.51 12.86 12.09
N ASP A 81 -5.73 12.42 12.45
CA ASP A 81 -6.19 12.32 13.84
C ASP A 81 -5.25 11.45 14.66
N PHE A 82 -4.89 10.26 14.15
CA PHE A 82 -3.95 9.38 14.83
C PHE A 82 -2.59 10.04 15.10
N ILE A 83 -2.00 10.71 14.10
CA ILE A 83 -0.68 11.35 14.25
C ILE A 83 -0.76 12.50 15.25
N VAL A 84 -1.83 13.29 15.20
CA VAL A 84 -2.05 14.41 16.13
C VAL A 84 -2.21 13.90 17.55
N ASP A 85 -3.08 12.91 17.77
CA ASP A 85 -3.35 12.36 19.09
C ASP A 85 -2.12 11.68 19.69
N LYS A 86 -1.38 10.92 18.87
CA LYS A 86 -0.14 10.23 19.29
C LYS A 86 0.97 11.19 19.72
N ASN A 87 1.04 12.37 19.10
CA ASN A 87 2.17 13.30 19.28
C ASN A 87 1.75 14.63 19.94
N LEU A 88 0.56 14.72 20.54
CA LEU A 88 0.01 15.97 21.06
C LEU A 88 0.96 16.75 22.00
N PRO A 89 1.71 16.11 22.93
CA PRO A 89 2.61 16.83 23.83
C PRO A 89 3.80 17.50 23.12
N ASP A 90 4.34 16.85 22.09
CA ASP A 90 5.57 17.23 21.38
C ASP A 90 5.29 17.60 19.91
N PHE A 91 4.04 17.99 19.61
CA PHE A 91 3.58 18.18 18.24
C PHE A 91 4.39 19.30 17.56
N SER A 92 4.89 18.99 16.36
CA SER A 92 5.44 19.97 15.45
C SER A 92 5.05 19.61 14.01
N LEU A 93 5.05 20.60 13.12
CA LEU A 93 4.74 20.37 11.71
C LEU A 93 5.78 19.48 11.01
N ASP A 94 7.03 19.48 11.49
CA ASP A 94 8.08 18.63 10.93
C ASP A 94 7.93 17.18 11.42
N LEU A 95 7.65 16.96 12.71
CA LEU A 95 7.29 15.64 13.23
C LEU A 95 6.05 15.09 12.52
N PHE A 96 5.02 15.92 12.34
CA PHE A 96 3.82 15.53 11.62
C PHE A 96 4.12 15.05 10.20
N LYS A 97 4.99 15.76 9.45
CA LYS A 97 5.38 15.34 8.09
C LYS A 97 6.08 14.00 8.08
N GLN A 98 7.01 13.78 9.01
CA GLN A 98 7.75 12.51 9.12
C GLN A 98 6.78 11.35 9.45
N GLU A 99 5.90 11.55 10.42
CA GLU A 99 4.90 10.53 10.79
C GLU A 99 3.88 10.29 9.67
N TYR A 100 3.45 11.34 8.96
CA TYR A 100 2.58 11.18 7.80
C TYR A 100 3.25 10.38 6.68
N ALA A 101 4.50 10.72 6.34
CA ALA A 101 5.27 10.06 5.31
C ALA A 101 5.51 8.56 5.62
N TYR A 102 5.57 8.20 6.91
CA TYR A 102 5.70 6.81 7.35
C TYR A 102 4.35 6.09 7.42
N TYR A 103 3.41 6.59 8.22
CA TYR A 103 2.16 5.89 8.54
C TYR A 103 1.16 5.82 7.39
N SER A 104 1.28 6.70 6.38
CA SER A 104 0.46 6.64 5.17
C SER A 104 0.81 5.47 4.24
N LYS A 105 2.04 4.96 4.29
CA LYS A 105 2.55 3.98 3.32
C LYS A 105 1.72 2.71 3.32
N ASP A 106 1.32 2.25 2.14
CA ASP A 106 0.69 0.95 1.93
C ASP A 106 1.76 -0.13 1.73
N LEU A 107 1.83 -1.10 2.65
CA LEU A 107 2.78 -2.21 2.60
C LEU A 107 2.60 -3.07 1.35
N CYS A 108 1.38 -3.19 0.83
CA CYS A 108 1.14 -3.89 -0.43
C CYS A 108 1.75 -3.12 -1.61
N ASP A 109 1.53 -1.81 -1.69
CA ASP A 109 2.03 -0.95 -2.76
C ASP A 109 3.56 -0.91 -2.82
N VAL A 110 4.21 -0.70 -1.68
CA VAL A 110 5.67 -0.53 -1.60
C VAL A 110 6.45 -1.83 -1.82
N THR A 111 5.83 -2.99 -1.54
CA THR A 111 6.47 -4.30 -1.78
C THR A 111 6.21 -4.85 -3.17
N GLU A 112 5.19 -4.35 -3.89
CA GLU A 112 4.82 -4.86 -5.21
C GLU A 112 5.91 -4.64 -6.27
N GLU A 113 6.60 -3.50 -6.25
CA GLU A 113 7.64 -3.20 -7.26
C GLU A 113 8.80 -4.19 -7.18
N GLY A 114 9.36 -4.44 -6.00
CA GLY A 114 10.40 -5.45 -5.84
C GLY A 114 9.92 -6.87 -6.14
N PHE A 115 8.62 -7.16 -5.95
CA PHE A 115 8.05 -8.44 -6.36
C PHE A 115 7.92 -8.56 -7.89
N ILE A 116 7.62 -7.46 -8.61
CA ILE A 116 7.65 -7.42 -10.07
C ILE A 116 9.07 -7.68 -10.59
N ASP A 117 10.08 -7.08 -9.97
CA ASP A 117 11.48 -7.30 -10.34
C ASP A 117 11.90 -8.76 -10.13
N TYR A 118 11.46 -9.37 -9.03
CA TYR A 118 11.62 -10.81 -8.81
C TYR A 118 11.00 -11.63 -9.94
N MET A 119 9.73 -11.37 -10.31
CA MET A 119 9.07 -12.11 -11.39
C MET A 119 9.80 -11.93 -12.73
N TYR A 120 10.31 -10.73 -13.00
CA TYR A 120 11.08 -10.45 -14.20
C TYR A 120 12.32 -11.33 -14.27
N VAL A 121 13.13 -11.37 -13.20
CA VAL A 121 14.33 -12.21 -13.13
C VAL A 121 13.97 -13.69 -13.21
N PHE A 122 12.98 -14.15 -12.45
CA PHE A 122 12.53 -15.54 -12.45
C PHE A 122 12.18 -16.02 -13.86
N PHE A 123 11.39 -15.24 -14.62
CA PHE A 123 11.02 -15.64 -15.98
C PHE A 123 12.17 -15.55 -16.99
N GLN A 124 13.14 -14.66 -16.78
CA GLN A 124 14.36 -14.68 -17.58
C GLN A 124 15.15 -15.97 -17.38
N ASP A 125 15.38 -16.35 -16.12
CA ASP A 125 16.15 -17.56 -15.77
C ASP A 125 15.46 -18.85 -16.26
N LYS A 126 14.13 -18.83 -16.38
CA LYS A 126 13.33 -19.93 -16.96
C LYS A 126 13.30 -19.92 -18.50
N GLY A 127 14.07 -19.05 -19.15
CA GLY A 127 14.14 -18.97 -20.61
C GLY A 127 12.91 -18.32 -21.26
N MET A 128 12.17 -17.50 -20.52
CA MET A 128 10.96 -16.79 -20.98
C MET A 128 11.12 -15.25 -20.95
N PRO A 129 12.16 -14.66 -21.59
CA PRO A 129 12.47 -13.24 -21.47
C PRO A 129 11.38 -12.32 -22.03
N ALA A 130 10.70 -12.70 -23.12
CA ALA A 130 9.58 -11.92 -23.67
C ALA A 130 8.38 -11.88 -22.70
N PHE A 131 8.13 -12.99 -22.01
CA PHE A 131 7.08 -13.06 -20.99
C PHE A 131 7.46 -12.23 -19.75
N ALA A 132 8.72 -12.26 -19.33
CA ALA A 132 9.25 -11.42 -18.25
C ALA A 132 8.95 -9.93 -18.51
N VAL A 133 9.28 -9.43 -19.70
CA VAL A 133 8.99 -8.04 -20.11
C VAL A 133 7.48 -7.77 -20.11
N MET A 134 6.67 -8.70 -20.62
CA MET A 134 5.21 -8.54 -20.65
C MET A 134 4.61 -8.43 -19.24
N VAL A 135 5.05 -9.27 -18.30
CA VAL A 135 4.63 -9.21 -16.89
C VAL A 135 5.02 -7.87 -16.27
N GLN A 136 6.27 -7.43 -16.44
CA GLN A 136 6.77 -6.18 -15.87
C GLN A 136 6.05 -4.94 -16.41
N GLN A 137 5.72 -4.91 -17.71
CA GLN A 137 5.01 -3.77 -18.29
C GLN A 137 3.50 -3.84 -17.99
N GLY A 138 2.92 -5.05 -17.97
CA GLY A 138 1.50 -5.29 -17.71
C GLY A 138 1.10 -5.00 -16.26
N SER A 139 2.00 -5.20 -15.29
CA SER A 139 1.75 -4.93 -13.87
C SER A 139 1.42 -3.46 -13.56
N ARG A 140 1.76 -2.53 -14.45
CA ARG A 140 1.36 -1.10 -14.33
C ARG A 140 -0.15 -0.90 -14.38
N PHE A 141 -0.89 -1.86 -14.95
CA PHE A 141 -2.32 -1.78 -15.20
C PHE A 141 -3.13 -2.82 -14.43
N ARG A 142 -2.46 -3.77 -13.76
CA ARG A 142 -3.09 -4.91 -13.08
C ARG A 142 -2.42 -5.14 -11.74
N ILE A 143 -3.22 -5.46 -10.73
CA ILE A 143 -2.73 -5.94 -9.45
C ILE A 143 -1.93 -7.24 -9.69
N VAL A 144 -0.68 -7.26 -9.26
CA VAL A 144 0.24 -8.37 -9.55
C VAL A 144 -0.21 -9.66 -8.89
N TYR A 145 -0.79 -9.57 -7.70
CA TYR A 145 -1.37 -10.71 -7.01
C TYR A 145 -2.44 -11.43 -7.85
N ASP A 146 -3.30 -10.69 -8.56
CA ASP A 146 -4.30 -11.29 -9.45
C ASP A 146 -3.65 -12.00 -10.65
N VAL A 147 -2.55 -11.44 -11.18
CA VAL A 147 -1.76 -12.07 -12.25
C VAL A 147 -1.15 -13.39 -11.77
N VAL A 148 -0.55 -13.42 -10.58
CA VAL A 148 0.00 -14.65 -9.98
C VAL A 148 -1.11 -15.68 -9.73
N ARG A 149 -2.29 -15.25 -9.30
CA ARG A 149 -3.45 -16.15 -9.15
C ARG A 149 -3.88 -16.76 -10.48
N ASP A 150 -3.87 -16.00 -11.57
CA ASP A 150 -4.21 -16.52 -12.89
C ASP A 150 -3.11 -17.47 -13.42
N MET A 151 -1.84 -17.21 -13.10
CA MET A 151 -0.72 -18.12 -13.40
C MET A 151 -0.90 -19.49 -12.75
N LYS A 152 -1.51 -19.58 -11.55
CA LYS A 152 -1.86 -20.87 -10.93
C LYS A 152 -2.73 -21.75 -11.82
N ARG A 153 -3.58 -21.15 -12.66
CA ARG A 153 -4.46 -21.85 -13.59
C ARG A 153 -3.79 -22.13 -14.93
N ALA A 154 -2.91 -21.24 -15.36
CA ALA A 154 -2.28 -21.29 -16.68
C ALA A 154 -1.01 -22.14 -16.72
N PHE A 155 -0.23 -22.16 -15.63
CA PHE A 155 1.07 -22.85 -15.58
C PHE A 155 0.92 -24.28 -15.09
N ASN A 156 1.92 -25.10 -15.42
CA ASN A 156 2.07 -26.38 -14.77
C ASN A 156 2.40 -26.17 -13.27
N LYS A 157 2.00 -27.14 -12.45
CA LYS A 157 2.15 -27.08 -10.99
C LYS A 157 3.62 -26.83 -10.55
N PRO A 158 4.63 -27.56 -11.07
CA PRO A 158 6.02 -27.35 -10.66
C PRO A 158 6.52 -25.91 -10.88
N LEU A 159 6.26 -25.31 -12.04
CA LEU A 159 6.70 -23.95 -12.34
C LEU A 159 5.99 -22.91 -11.44
N TYR A 160 4.70 -23.09 -11.19
CA TYR A 160 3.93 -22.21 -10.31
C TYR A 160 4.40 -22.31 -8.86
N ASP A 161 4.57 -23.53 -8.34
CA ASP A 161 5.02 -23.75 -6.97
C ASP A 161 6.42 -23.16 -6.79
N GLU A 162 7.33 -23.36 -7.74
CA GLU A 162 8.67 -22.78 -7.70
C GLU A 162 8.62 -21.24 -7.70
N LEU A 163 7.77 -20.61 -8.53
CA LEU A 163 7.56 -19.16 -8.53
C LEU A 163 7.11 -18.65 -7.16
N VAL A 164 6.20 -19.36 -6.49
CA VAL A 164 5.67 -18.95 -5.19
C VAL A 164 6.70 -19.20 -4.08
N GLU A 165 7.32 -20.38 -4.04
CA GLU A 165 8.31 -20.74 -3.02
C GLU A 165 9.54 -19.84 -3.09
N ASN A 166 10.11 -19.63 -4.28
CA ASN A 166 11.28 -18.76 -4.45
C ASN A 166 10.98 -17.31 -4.04
N SER A 167 9.73 -16.85 -4.15
CA SER A 167 9.39 -15.48 -3.76
C SER A 167 9.57 -15.21 -2.25
N PHE A 168 9.47 -16.22 -1.40
CA PHE A 168 9.74 -16.08 0.03
C PHE A 168 11.21 -15.83 0.35
N TYR A 169 12.12 -16.14 -0.57
CA TYR A 169 13.56 -16.00 -0.36
C TYR A 169 14.16 -14.83 -1.16
N TYR A 170 13.60 -14.54 -2.34
CA TYR A 170 14.19 -13.59 -3.29
C TYR A 170 13.32 -12.37 -3.59
N ALA A 171 12.11 -12.28 -3.03
CA ALA A 171 11.21 -11.16 -3.21
C ALA A 171 10.82 -10.50 -1.89
N PRO A 172 10.32 -9.26 -1.91
CA PRO A 172 9.58 -8.69 -0.80
C PRO A 172 8.37 -9.55 -0.42
N PRO A 173 7.83 -9.44 0.82
CA PRO A 173 6.71 -10.24 1.30
C PRO A 173 5.35 -9.82 0.70
N TYR A 174 5.31 -9.44 -0.58
CA TYR A 174 4.13 -8.94 -1.28
C TYR A 174 2.99 -9.98 -1.32
N LEU A 175 3.27 -11.23 -1.70
CA LEU A 175 2.24 -12.28 -1.79
C LEU A 175 1.51 -12.51 -0.47
N PRO A 176 2.20 -12.78 0.66
CA PRO A 176 1.49 -12.98 1.92
C PRO A 176 0.78 -11.70 2.39
N LEU A 177 1.36 -10.51 2.19
CA LEU A 177 0.71 -9.25 2.55
C LEU A 177 -0.59 -9.03 1.76
N TYR A 178 -0.54 -9.09 0.44
CA TYR A 178 -1.71 -8.86 -0.40
C TYR A 178 -2.75 -9.97 -0.25
N GLY A 179 -2.30 -11.22 -0.12
CA GLY A 179 -3.17 -12.36 0.13
C GLY A 179 -3.94 -12.24 1.45
N PHE A 180 -3.29 -11.75 2.51
CA PHE A 180 -3.95 -11.42 3.78
C PHE A 180 -5.03 -10.35 3.59
N MET A 181 -4.74 -9.31 2.79
CA MET A 181 -5.69 -8.24 2.49
C MET A 181 -6.93 -8.72 1.75
N GLN A 182 -6.80 -9.67 0.83
CA GLN A 182 -7.95 -10.26 0.15
C GLN A 182 -8.85 -11.06 1.10
N GLN A 183 -8.33 -11.59 2.20
CA GLN A 183 -9.13 -12.32 3.19
C GLN A 183 -9.84 -11.40 4.19
N THR A 184 -9.23 -10.25 4.51
CA THR A 184 -9.68 -9.41 5.63
C THR A 184 -10.44 -8.17 5.21
N LYS A 185 -10.23 -7.66 3.98
CA LYS A 185 -10.90 -6.46 3.49
C LYS A 185 -11.75 -6.75 2.25
N LYS A 186 -12.83 -5.98 2.14
CA LYS A 186 -13.63 -5.91 0.91
C LYS A 186 -12.97 -4.94 -0.05
N TRP A 187 -12.93 -5.32 -1.32
CA TRP A 187 -12.67 -4.40 -2.43
C TRP A 187 -13.65 -3.21 -2.35
N PRO A 188 -13.25 -1.97 -2.68
CA PRO A 188 -12.05 -1.56 -3.42
C PRO A 188 -10.83 -1.13 -2.61
N MET A 189 -10.92 -1.05 -1.28
CA MET A 189 -9.86 -0.53 -0.41
C MET A 189 -8.89 -1.62 0.06
N LEU A 190 -8.30 -2.36 -0.87
CA LEU A 190 -7.30 -3.39 -0.59
C LEU A 190 -5.92 -2.76 -0.40
N SER A 191 -5.69 -2.20 0.78
CA SER A 191 -4.40 -1.64 1.23
C SER A 191 -4.15 -2.03 2.68
N LEU A 192 -2.88 -2.21 3.05
CA LEU A 192 -2.43 -2.44 4.41
C LEU A 192 -1.47 -1.33 4.79
N THR A 193 -1.98 -0.27 5.43
CA THR A 193 -1.09 0.83 5.79
C THR A 193 -0.20 0.46 6.96
N VAL A 194 0.95 1.14 7.06
CA VAL A 194 1.82 1.03 8.22
C VAL A 194 1.07 1.36 9.51
N LEU A 195 0.14 2.34 9.49
CA LEU A 195 -0.77 2.61 10.60
C LEU A 195 -1.57 1.36 11.02
N GLU A 196 -2.17 0.66 10.06
CA GLU A 196 -2.96 -0.55 10.32
C GLU A 196 -2.07 -1.70 10.81
N TRP A 197 -0.82 -1.76 10.35
CA TRP A 197 0.15 -2.77 10.79
C TRP A 197 0.60 -2.61 12.24
N GLU A 198 0.61 -1.40 12.80
CA GLU A 198 0.99 -1.18 14.21
C GLU A 198 0.05 -1.86 15.20
N ASP A 199 -1.19 -2.15 14.80
CA ASP A 199 -2.15 -2.85 15.63
C ASP A 199 -1.74 -4.32 15.86
N GLU A 200 -1.51 -4.69 17.12
CA GLU A 200 -1.12 -6.04 17.52
C GLU A 200 -2.12 -7.11 17.08
N LYS A 201 -3.41 -6.76 17.00
CA LYS A 201 -4.43 -7.68 16.47
C LYS A 201 -4.22 -7.93 14.98
N THR A 202 -3.85 -6.91 14.20
CA THR A 202 -3.55 -7.06 12.78
C THR A 202 -2.33 -7.95 12.57
N LYS A 203 -1.25 -7.78 13.37
CA LYS A 203 -0.07 -8.64 13.33
C LYS A 203 -0.40 -10.09 13.67
N ALA A 204 -1.21 -10.32 14.71
CA ALA A 204 -1.65 -11.66 15.10
C ALA A 204 -2.49 -12.33 13.99
N GLN A 205 -3.44 -11.60 13.39
CA GLN A 205 -4.26 -12.10 12.29
C GLN A 205 -3.43 -12.42 11.04
N PHE A 206 -2.40 -11.62 10.77
CA PHE A 206 -1.45 -11.89 9.70
C PHE A 206 -0.63 -13.16 9.97
N ALA A 207 -0.16 -13.34 11.21
CA ALA A 207 0.55 -14.55 11.62
C ALA A 207 -0.30 -15.81 11.44
N ASP A 208 -1.56 -15.77 11.90
CA ASP A 208 -2.53 -16.86 11.71
C ASP A 208 -2.77 -17.16 10.22
N TYR A 209 -2.87 -16.10 9.40
CA TYR A 209 -3.00 -16.23 7.95
C TYR A 209 -1.80 -16.94 7.32
N VAL A 210 -0.57 -16.51 7.66
CA VAL A 210 0.65 -17.11 7.10
C VAL A 210 0.75 -18.58 7.50
N GLN A 211 0.53 -18.91 8.77
CA GLN A 211 0.58 -20.31 9.23
C GLN A 211 -0.47 -21.19 8.55
N LYS A 212 -1.66 -20.64 8.26
CA LYS A 212 -2.74 -21.38 7.61
C LYS A 212 -2.50 -21.63 6.13
N TYR A 213 -2.04 -20.62 5.39
CA TYR A 213 -1.95 -20.68 3.92
C TYR A 213 -0.54 -21.03 3.40
N TYR A 214 0.48 -20.86 4.23
CA TYR A 214 1.88 -21.15 3.93
C TYR A 214 2.52 -21.99 5.06
N PRO A 215 1.99 -23.18 5.38
CA PRO A 215 2.40 -23.95 6.56
C PRO A 215 3.86 -24.41 6.56
N ASN A 216 4.52 -24.42 5.40
CA ASN A 216 5.91 -24.82 5.24
C ASN A 216 6.90 -23.65 5.29
N ILE A 217 6.40 -22.41 5.44
CA ILE A 217 7.22 -21.20 5.49
C ILE A 217 7.40 -20.79 6.94
N ASP A 218 8.62 -20.41 7.32
CA ASP A 218 8.89 -19.88 8.66
C ASP A 218 8.23 -18.50 8.82
N LEU A 219 7.20 -18.44 9.67
CA LEU A 219 6.53 -17.19 10.03
C LEU A 219 7.52 -16.13 10.51
N LYS A 220 8.56 -16.52 11.24
CA LYS A 220 9.56 -15.59 11.76
C LYS A 220 10.30 -14.89 10.63
N GLU A 221 10.70 -15.62 9.60
CA GLU A 221 11.38 -15.06 8.43
C GLU A 221 10.48 -14.06 7.68
N VAL A 222 9.20 -14.40 7.49
CA VAL A 222 8.22 -13.50 6.85
C VAL A 222 8.04 -12.22 7.67
N MET A 223 7.89 -12.34 8.99
CA MET A 223 7.77 -11.18 9.88
C MET A 223 9.04 -10.32 9.90
N GLU A 224 10.22 -10.94 9.87
CA GLU A 224 11.50 -10.23 9.75
C GLU A 224 11.60 -9.46 8.43
N GLN A 225 11.14 -10.02 7.31
CA GLN A 225 11.09 -9.31 6.04
C GLN A 225 10.17 -8.09 6.10
N VAL A 226 8.98 -8.22 6.68
CA VAL A 226 8.07 -7.07 6.87
C VAL A 226 8.74 -6.00 7.74
N ASN A 227 9.39 -6.40 8.84
CA ASN A 227 10.10 -5.47 9.72
C ASN A 227 11.25 -4.74 9.01
N LYS A 228 12.02 -5.41 8.15
CA LYS A 228 13.05 -4.76 7.33
C LYS A 228 12.47 -3.67 6.44
N TRP A 229 11.29 -3.90 5.86
CA TRP A 229 10.58 -2.90 5.07
C TRP A 229 10.09 -1.73 5.93
N LEU A 230 9.55 -1.99 7.11
CA LEU A 230 9.17 -0.94 8.06
C LEU A 230 10.36 -0.07 8.46
N ASP A 231 11.50 -0.67 8.78
CA ASP A 231 12.73 0.04 9.11
C ASP A 231 13.24 0.90 7.94
N HIS A 232 13.15 0.37 6.72
CA HIS A 232 13.51 1.10 5.51
C HIS A 232 12.58 2.33 5.32
N LEU A 233 11.26 2.14 5.37
CA LEU A 233 10.29 3.22 5.25
C LEU A 233 10.47 4.28 6.36
N ARG A 234 10.80 3.85 7.58
CA ARG A 234 11.06 4.79 8.69
C ARG A 234 12.30 5.63 8.45
N LYS A 235 13.33 5.10 7.77
CA LYS A 235 14.53 5.85 7.39
C LYS A 235 14.24 6.83 6.25
N GLU A 236 13.44 6.43 5.28
CA GLU A 236 13.02 7.32 4.17
C GLU A 236 12.15 8.49 4.62
N ALA A 237 11.36 8.29 5.68
CA ALA A 237 10.46 9.31 6.20
C ALA A 237 11.17 10.40 7.03
N LYS A 238 12.44 10.21 7.42
CA LYS A 238 13.21 11.15 8.26
C LYS A 238 13.86 12.25 7.45
#